data_AF-A0A2V9W7A0-F1
#
_entry.id   AF-A0A2V9W7A0-F1
#
_cell.length_a   1.000
_cell.length_b   1.000
_cell.length_c   1.000
_cell.angle_alpha   90.00
_cell.angle_beta   90.00
_cell.angle_gamma   90.00
#
_symmetry.space_group_name_H-M   'P 1'
#
loop_
_entity.id
_entity.type
_entity.pdbx_description
1 polymer ?
#
loop_
_entity_poly.entity_id
_entity_poly.type
_entity_poly.pdbx_seq_one_letter_code
_entity_poly.pdbx_strand_id
1 'polypeptide(L)'
;MQVRGTEPRLTNTTVDGVNVPSPESGIRQINFQAIPADIVESVEINKTLQANMDGDGIGGSVNLVTKNASDRPTVALSGMGGYMPILGGRSLVETTGTIGQRFGSSKRFGLLIGGSYDWNGRGIDDIEPVSDLSTFPNGSTTRTQDSIDIRDYRYYRSRWGLAGSADYKLGDGSIYVRGLYSDFKNYGDFWVYSLADNTPFFNSLNPSQFPNAPTILGSNGCSVDPTTTLETCGAGTPSFFVADRRHDFALGSLLIGGKHVLASTWYLGTSLLPVHVIPRLAKGKQISQAL
;
A
#
# COMPACT_ATOMS: atom_id res chain seq x y z
N MET A 1 -6.97 -8.37 2.97
CA MET A 1 -7.60 -9.36 2.06
C MET A 1 -9.08 -9.40 2.36
N GLN A 2 -9.92 -9.60 1.34
CA GLN A 2 -11.38 -9.64 1.49
C GLN A 2 -11.84 -11.11 1.45
N VAL A 3 -12.60 -11.55 2.46
CA VAL A 3 -13.20 -12.89 2.49
C VAL A 3 -14.71 -12.74 2.54
N ARG A 4 -15.43 -13.47 1.68
CA ARG A 4 -16.92 -13.42 1.60
C ARG A 4 -17.51 -12.02 1.38
N GLY A 5 -16.77 -11.11 0.75
CA GLY A 5 -17.22 -9.73 0.55
C GLY A 5 -17.19 -8.87 1.81
N THR A 6 -16.78 -9.41 2.96
CA THR A 6 -16.66 -8.64 4.20
C THR A 6 -15.44 -7.72 4.17
N GLU A 7 -15.51 -6.58 4.88
CA GLU A 7 -14.40 -5.63 4.96
C GLU A 7 -13.09 -6.34 5.38
N PRO A 8 -11.92 -5.99 4.82
CA PRO A 8 -10.65 -6.64 5.17
C PRO A 8 -10.31 -6.64 6.66
N ARG A 9 -10.80 -5.66 7.41
CA ARG A 9 -10.65 -5.62 8.88
C ARG A 9 -11.37 -6.78 9.54
N LEU A 10 -12.46 -7.31 8.99
CA LEU A 10 -13.20 -8.44 9.57
C LEU A 10 -12.53 -9.79 9.32
N THR A 11 -11.47 -9.85 8.52
CA THR A 11 -10.66 -11.05 8.30
C THR A 11 -9.45 -11.05 9.22
N ASN A 12 -9.25 -12.13 9.98
CA ASN A 12 -8.02 -12.28 10.77
C ASN A 12 -6.89 -12.86 9.89
N THR A 13 -5.68 -12.32 9.97
CA THR A 13 -4.51 -12.85 9.27
C THR A 13 -3.38 -13.20 10.24
N THR A 14 -2.92 -14.43 10.17
CA THR A 14 -1.83 -14.96 10.98
C THR A 14 -0.65 -15.41 10.12
N VAL A 15 0.54 -15.46 10.73
CA VAL A 15 1.74 -16.10 10.17
C VAL A 15 2.11 -17.23 11.11
N ASP A 16 2.13 -18.47 10.61
CA ASP A 16 2.34 -19.68 11.41
C ASP A 16 1.39 -19.77 12.64
N GLY A 17 0.14 -19.33 12.47
CA GLY A 17 -0.87 -19.29 13.52
C GLY A 17 -0.74 -18.09 14.48
N VAL A 18 0.24 -17.22 14.28
CA VAL A 18 0.49 -16.05 15.13
C VAL A 18 -0.13 -14.79 14.54
N ASN A 19 -0.90 -14.05 15.35
CA ASN A 19 -1.45 -12.75 14.94
C ASN A 19 -0.32 -11.76 14.66
N VAL A 20 -0.40 -11.15 13.48
CA VAL A 20 0.54 -10.13 13.05
C VAL A 20 -0.18 -8.77 13.04
N PRO A 21 0.29 -7.79 13.83
CA PRO A 21 -0.35 -6.48 13.92
C PRO A 21 -0.26 -5.67 12.63
N SER A 22 -1.18 -4.71 12.47
CA SER A 22 -1.16 -3.78 11.36
C SER A 22 -0.05 -2.73 11.52
N PRO A 23 0.64 -2.32 10.43
CA PRO A 23 1.54 -1.18 10.46
C PRO A 23 0.79 0.18 10.45
N GLU A 24 -0.53 0.19 10.21
CA GLU A 24 -1.33 1.41 10.12
C GLU A 24 -2.18 1.61 11.39
N SER A 25 -2.22 2.83 11.91
CA SER A 25 -2.97 3.16 13.13
C SER A 25 -4.48 3.05 12.91
N GLY A 26 -5.18 2.44 13.87
CA GLY A 26 -6.65 2.35 13.87
C GLY A 26 -7.25 1.23 13.00
N ILE A 27 -6.41 0.47 12.29
CA ILE A 27 -6.84 -0.71 11.53
C ILE A 27 -6.09 -1.96 11.99
N ARG A 28 -6.73 -3.13 11.84
CA ARG A 28 -6.15 -4.44 12.18
C ARG A 28 -5.79 -5.28 10.95
N GLN A 29 -5.87 -4.66 9.77
CA GLN A 29 -5.50 -5.31 8.52
C GLN A 29 -3.98 -5.35 8.40
N ILE A 30 -3.44 -6.54 8.16
CA ILE A 30 -2.03 -6.71 7.83
C ILE A 30 -1.71 -6.13 6.45
N ASN A 31 -0.56 -5.47 6.34
CA ASN A 31 -0.03 -5.04 5.06
C ASN A 31 0.84 -6.17 4.46
N PHE A 32 0.28 -6.90 3.49
CA PHE A 32 0.97 -7.98 2.79
C PHE A 32 2.17 -7.52 1.98
N GLN A 33 2.35 -6.21 1.76
CA GLN A 33 3.53 -5.70 1.07
C GLN A 33 4.80 -6.01 1.85
N ALA A 34 4.77 -6.13 3.18
CA ALA A 34 5.95 -6.54 3.96
C ALA A 34 6.07 -8.06 4.14
N ILE A 35 5.29 -8.89 3.45
CA ILE A 35 5.44 -10.34 3.52
C ILE A 35 5.99 -10.83 2.19
N PRO A 36 7.26 -11.24 2.16
CA PRO A 36 7.83 -11.87 0.97
C PRO A 36 7.10 -13.17 0.63
N ALA A 37 6.70 -13.34 -0.63
CA ALA A 37 6.01 -14.54 -1.07
C ALA A 37 6.93 -15.78 -1.03
N ASP A 38 8.23 -15.61 -1.31
CA ASP A 38 9.15 -16.76 -1.42
C ASP A 38 9.51 -17.42 -0.09
N ILE A 39 9.18 -16.81 1.05
CA ILE A 39 9.35 -17.47 2.36
C ILE A 39 8.05 -18.08 2.90
N VAL A 40 6.94 -17.84 2.20
CA VAL A 40 5.64 -18.48 2.44
C VAL A 40 5.58 -19.79 1.65
N GLU A 41 5.28 -20.87 2.34
CA GLU A 41 5.07 -22.20 1.75
C GLU A 41 3.65 -22.35 1.23
N SER A 42 2.67 -21.93 2.04
CA SER A 42 1.26 -22.05 1.71
C SER A 42 0.42 -20.96 2.37
N VAL A 43 -0.76 -20.73 1.80
CA VAL A 43 -1.79 -19.83 2.34
C VAL A 43 -3.02 -20.68 2.64
N GLU A 44 -3.36 -20.78 3.92
CA GLU A 44 -4.54 -21.51 4.39
C GLU A 44 -5.67 -20.52 4.61
N ILE A 45 -6.82 -20.75 3.96
CA ILE A 45 -7.98 -19.86 4.04
C ILE A 45 -9.16 -20.62 4.61
N ASN A 46 -9.63 -20.21 5.78
CA ASN A 46 -10.85 -20.70 6.40
C ASN A 46 -11.95 -19.65 6.23
N LYS A 47 -12.97 -20.00 5.44
CA LYS A 47 -14.14 -19.13 5.21
C LYS A 47 -15.08 -19.09 6.43
N THR A 48 -15.03 -20.12 7.26
CA THR A 48 -15.77 -20.23 8.52
C THR A 48 -14.79 -20.47 9.65
N LEU A 49 -14.98 -19.82 10.79
CA LEU A 49 -14.18 -20.10 11.99
C LEU A 49 -14.43 -21.53 12.47
N GLN A 50 -13.37 -22.26 12.73
CA GLN A 50 -13.41 -23.57 13.37
C GLN A 50 -13.33 -23.41 14.90
N ALA A 51 -13.83 -24.37 15.67
CA ALA A 51 -13.89 -24.29 17.14
C ALA A 51 -12.52 -24.20 17.84
N ASN A 52 -11.44 -24.56 17.14
CA ASN A 52 -10.06 -24.52 17.62
C ASN A 52 -9.31 -23.25 17.16
N MET A 53 -10.01 -22.25 16.61
CA MET A 53 -9.42 -20.99 16.16
C MET A 53 -9.87 -19.83 17.06
N ASP A 54 -9.05 -18.78 17.11
CA ASP A 54 -9.45 -17.54 17.78
C ASP A 54 -10.68 -16.91 17.10
N GLY A 55 -11.63 -16.46 17.92
CA GLY A 55 -12.91 -15.90 17.47
C GLY A 55 -12.85 -14.53 16.77
N ASP A 56 -11.67 -14.11 16.30
CA ASP A 56 -11.41 -12.74 15.83
C ASP A 56 -11.62 -12.53 14.31
N GLY A 57 -12.00 -13.59 13.58
CA GLY A 57 -12.17 -13.58 12.12
C GLY A 57 -13.63 -13.68 11.65
N ILE A 58 -14.47 -12.67 11.93
CA ILE A 58 -15.89 -12.63 11.52
C ILE A 58 -16.08 -12.93 10.02
N GLY A 59 -15.22 -12.36 9.17
CA GLY A 59 -15.22 -12.58 7.73
C GLY A 59 -14.55 -13.88 7.28
N GLY A 60 -13.72 -14.46 8.13
CA GLY A 60 -12.86 -15.61 7.88
C GLY A 60 -11.48 -15.43 8.51
N SER A 61 -10.65 -16.45 8.37
CA SER A 61 -9.26 -16.44 8.84
C SER A 61 -8.31 -16.91 7.74
N VAL A 62 -7.16 -16.25 7.66
CA VAL A 62 -6.08 -16.57 6.74
C VAL A 62 -4.82 -16.84 7.53
N ASN A 63 -4.16 -17.96 7.27
CA ASN A 63 -2.88 -18.30 7.87
C ASN A 63 -1.81 -18.43 6.78
N LEU A 64 -0.71 -17.70 6.93
CA LEU A 64 0.47 -17.80 6.08
C LEU A 64 1.46 -18.75 6.72
N VAL A 65 1.70 -19.90 6.10
CA VAL A 65 2.62 -20.91 6.64
C VAL A 65 4.00 -20.68 6.05
N THR A 66 5.03 -20.57 6.90
CA THR A 66 6.42 -20.39 6.43
C THR A 66 7.08 -21.72 6.05
N LYS A 67 8.01 -21.67 5.10
CA LYS A 67 8.75 -22.84 4.59
C LYS A 67 9.54 -23.53 5.71
N ASN A 68 9.53 -24.87 5.70
CA ASN A 68 10.37 -25.69 6.58
C ASN A 68 11.39 -26.51 5.79
N ALA A 69 12.43 -27.00 6.47
CA ALA A 69 13.41 -27.88 5.84
C ALA A 69 12.74 -29.16 5.31
N SER A 70 13.07 -29.53 4.06
CA SER A 70 12.64 -30.79 3.45
C SER A 70 13.59 -31.93 3.79
N ASP A 71 13.16 -33.18 3.59
CA ASP A 71 14.03 -34.35 3.74
C ASP A 71 15.10 -34.43 2.64
N ARG A 72 14.90 -33.75 1.51
CA ARG A 72 15.94 -33.52 0.50
C ARG A 72 16.53 -32.12 0.69
N PRO A 73 17.85 -31.94 0.47
CA PRO A 73 18.43 -30.61 0.43
C PRO A 73 17.69 -29.72 -0.57
N THR A 74 17.30 -28.53 -0.13
CA THR A 74 16.61 -27.51 -0.92
C THR A 74 17.58 -26.38 -1.18
N VAL A 75 17.77 -26.05 -2.45
CA VAL A 75 18.40 -24.80 -2.89
C VAL A 75 17.50 -24.22 -3.97
N ALA A 76 17.00 -23.03 -3.73
CA ALA A 76 16.22 -22.27 -4.70
C ALA A 76 16.80 -20.86 -4.79
N LEU A 77 17.01 -20.39 -6.01
CA LEU A 77 17.40 -19.02 -6.28
C LEU A 77 16.53 -18.54 -7.43
N SER A 78 15.90 -17.40 -7.26
CA SER A 78 15.10 -16.77 -8.30
C SER A 78 15.48 -15.29 -8.42
N GLY A 79 15.37 -14.77 -9.63
CA GLY A 79 15.69 -13.39 -9.93
C GLY A 79 14.85 -12.94 -11.10
N MET A 80 14.25 -11.77 -10.97
CA MET A 80 13.49 -11.11 -12.01
C MET A 80 13.90 -9.65 -12.05
N GLY A 81 13.92 -9.09 -13.25
CA GLY A 81 14.15 -7.68 -13.46
C GLY A 81 13.15 -7.16 -14.48
N GLY A 82 12.94 -5.86 -14.47
CA GLY A 82 12.09 -5.22 -15.45
C GLY A 82 12.36 -3.73 -15.54
N TYR A 83 11.66 -3.11 -16.48
CA TYR A 83 11.76 -1.70 -16.76
C TYR A 83 10.37 -1.16 -17.06
N MET A 84 10.04 -0.05 -16.42
CA MET A 84 8.80 0.67 -16.60
C MET A 84 9.13 2.02 -17.27
N PRO A 85 8.63 2.28 -18.49
CA PRO A 85 9.07 3.41 -19.30
C PRO A 85 8.44 4.77 -18.89
N ILE A 86 7.59 4.79 -17.87
CA ILE A 86 6.90 6.00 -17.38
C ILE A 86 7.88 6.90 -16.60
N LEU A 87 7.75 8.23 -16.76
CA LEU A 87 8.53 9.26 -16.07
C LEU A 87 10.06 9.10 -16.16
N GLY A 88 10.58 8.95 -17.38
CA GLY A 88 12.02 8.87 -17.63
C GLY A 88 12.62 7.48 -17.40
N GLY A 89 11.79 6.48 -17.15
CA GLY A 89 12.23 5.09 -17.05
C GLY A 89 12.69 4.71 -15.66
N ARG A 90 12.16 3.60 -15.15
CA ARG A 90 12.53 3.08 -13.84
C ARG A 90 12.68 1.57 -13.90
N SER A 91 13.70 1.04 -13.27
CA SER A 91 13.87 -0.40 -13.16
C SER A 91 13.02 -0.97 -12.03
N LEU A 92 12.91 -2.28 -12.05
CA LEU A 92 12.45 -3.10 -10.95
C LEU A 92 13.33 -4.34 -10.90
N VAL A 93 13.62 -4.84 -9.71
CA VAL A 93 14.37 -6.06 -9.49
C VAL A 93 13.83 -6.78 -8.27
N GLU A 94 13.60 -8.06 -8.42
CA GLU A 94 13.23 -8.95 -7.33
C GLU A 94 14.20 -10.14 -7.36
N THR A 95 14.81 -10.43 -6.23
CA THR A 95 15.70 -11.58 -6.06
C THR A 95 15.34 -12.30 -4.79
N THR A 96 15.23 -13.62 -4.88
CA THR A 96 14.89 -14.46 -3.73
C THR A 96 15.81 -15.67 -3.70
N GLY A 97 16.11 -16.13 -2.49
CA GLY A 97 16.97 -17.28 -2.29
C GLY A 97 16.54 -18.05 -1.06
N THR A 98 16.50 -19.38 -1.16
CA THR A 98 16.22 -20.28 -0.05
C THR A 98 17.21 -21.43 -0.06
N ILE A 99 17.80 -21.72 1.10
CA ILE A 99 18.63 -22.90 1.31
C ILE A 99 18.19 -23.62 2.57
N GLY A 100 18.08 -24.94 2.50
CA GLY A 100 17.71 -25.72 3.66
C GLY A 100 18.05 -27.19 3.50
N GLN A 101 18.26 -27.88 4.60
CA GLN A 101 18.49 -29.31 4.61
C GLN A 101 18.18 -29.90 5.98
N ARG A 102 18.02 -31.23 5.99
CA ARG A 102 18.00 -32.00 7.22
C ARG A 102 19.33 -32.72 7.45
N PHE A 103 19.79 -32.69 8.69
CA PHE A 103 21.08 -33.21 9.13
C PHE A 103 20.94 -34.48 9.97
N GLY A 104 22.02 -35.26 10.00
CA GLY A 104 22.11 -36.55 10.68
C GLY A 104 21.57 -37.72 9.85
N SER A 105 22.00 -38.93 10.19
CA SER A 105 21.60 -40.17 9.51
C SER A 105 20.08 -40.36 9.48
N SER A 106 19.42 -40.00 10.57
CA SER A 106 17.95 -40.06 10.71
C SER A 106 17.23 -38.76 10.32
N LYS A 107 17.93 -37.75 9.77
CA LYS A 107 17.35 -36.47 9.32
C LYS A 107 16.41 -35.81 10.34
N ARG A 108 16.78 -35.87 11.63
CA ARG A 108 15.92 -35.35 12.72
C ARG A 108 16.01 -33.85 12.86
N PHE A 109 17.16 -33.26 12.60
CA PHE A 109 17.38 -31.83 12.68
C PHE A 109 17.21 -31.19 11.31
N GLY A 110 16.31 -30.22 11.18
CA GLY A 110 16.09 -29.43 9.97
C GLY A 110 16.49 -27.98 10.17
N LEU A 111 17.14 -27.40 9.16
CA LEU A 111 17.39 -25.98 9.07
C LEU A 111 17.00 -25.49 7.69
N LEU A 112 16.31 -24.36 7.63
CA LEU A 112 16.03 -23.64 6.40
C LEU A 112 16.19 -22.14 6.67
N ILE A 113 16.84 -21.45 5.74
CA ILE A 113 16.94 -20.00 5.73
C ILE A 113 16.60 -19.51 4.32
N GLY A 114 15.81 -18.45 4.26
CA GLY A 114 15.43 -17.81 3.02
C GLY A 114 15.48 -16.30 3.16
N GLY A 115 15.68 -15.64 2.03
CA GLY A 115 15.72 -14.20 1.96
C GLY A 115 15.15 -13.70 0.64
N SER A 116 14.67 -12.48 0.67
CA SER A 116 14.18 -11.77 -0.51
C SER A 116 14.64 -10.33 -0.49
N TYR A 117 14.97 -9.80 -1.65
CA TYR A 117 15.18 -8.39 -1.89
C TYR A 117 14.33 -7.98 -3.09
N ASP A 118 13.52 -6.95 -2.91
CA ASP A 118 12.69 -6.34 -3.93
C ASP A 118 12.98 -4.84 -3.94
N TRP A 119 13.31 -4.33 -5.11
CA TRP A 119 13.40 -2.91 -5.37
C TRP A 119 12.53 -2.58 -6.57
N ASN A 120 11.59 -1.67 -6.38
CA ASN A 120 10.59 -1.32 -7.36
C ASN A 120 10.52 0.20 -7.51
N GLY A 121 11.17 0.70 -8.55
CA GLY A 121 10.99 2.06 -9.02
C GLY A 121 9.67 2.15 -9.78
N ARG A 122 8.67 2.79 -9.19
CA ARG A 122 7.37 3.01 -9.85
C ARG A 122 7.20 4.48 -10.21
N GLY A 123 6.59 4.71 -11.36
CA GLY A 123 6.27 5.99 -11.94
C GLY A 123 4.81 5.94 -12.34
N ILE A 124 4.08 7.00 -12.05
CA ILE A 124 2.69 7.14 -12.43
C ILE A 124 2.57 8.53 -13.04
N ASP A 125 2.08 8.57 -14.28
CA ASP A 125 1.65 9.77 -14.98
C ASP A 125 0.12 9.69 -15.01
N ASP A 126 -0.52 10.72 -14.48
CA ASP A 126 -1.93 10.73 -14.16
C ASP A 126 -2.54 12.10 -14.47
N ILE A 127 -3.77 12.08 -14.98
CA ILE A 127 -4.53 13.28 -15.33
C ILE A 127 -5.89 13.15 -14.66
N GLU A 128 -6.13 13.97 -13.64
CA GLU A 128 -7.36 13.98 -12.86
C GLU A 128 -8.18 15.25 -13.17
N PRO A 129 -9.19 15.17 -14.06
CA PRO A 129 -10.12 16.28 -14.25
C PRO A 129 -11.11 16.37 -13.08
N VAL A 130 -11.30 17.58 -12.58
CA VAL A 130 -12.30 17.91 -11.56
C VAL A 130 -13.59 18.27 -12.27
N SER A 131 -14.65 17.49 -12.01
CA SER A 131 -15.96 17.74 -12.59
C SER A 131 -16.70 18.84 -11.82
N ASP A 132 -17.44 19.66 -12.56
CA ASP A 132 -18.34 20.70 -12.04
C ASP A 132 -19.67 20.70 -12.80
N LEU A 133 -20.61 21.55 -12.38
CA LEU A 133 -21.91 21.76 -13.01
C LEU A 133 -21.99 23.16 -13.61
N SER A 134 -22.35 23.21 -14.88
CA SER A 134 -22.71 24.45 -15.56
C SER A 134 -24.21 24.54 -15.76
N THR A 135 -24.78 25.71 -15.50
CA THR A 135 -26.22 26.00 -15.52
C THR A 135 -26.55 26.99 -16.63
N PHE A 136 -27.49 26.64 -17.49
CA PHE A 136 -27.97 27.50 -18.57
C PHE A 136 -29.03 28.48 -18.05
N PRO A 137 -29.29 29.60 -18.75
CA PRO A 137 -30.32 30.58 -18.36
C PRO A 137 -31.74 29.99 -18.26
N ASN A 138 -32.00 28.87 -18.94
CA ASN A 138 -33.28 28.14 -18.87
C ASN A 138 -33.38 27.17 -17.67
N GLY A 139 -32.38 27.17 -16.77
CA GLY A 139 -32.33 26.30 -15.59
C GLY A 139 -31.85 24.86 -15.85
N SER A 140 -31.52 24.50 -17.09
CA SER A 140 -30.87 23.23 -17.42
C SER A 140 -29.44 23.19 -16.88
N THR A 141 -28.96 22.02 -16.46
CA THR A 141 -27.58 21.82 -16.04
C THR A 141 -26.86 20.81 -16.91
N THR A 142 -25.56 21.02 -17.12
CA THR A 142 -24.64 20.08 -17.77
C THR A 142 -23.39 19.91 -16.93
N ARG A 143 -22.75 18.74 -17.00
CA ARG A 143 -21.45 18.53 -16.38
C ARG A 143 -20.35 19.17 -17.20
N THR A 144 -19.50 19.93 -16.55
CA THR A 144 -18.28 20.54 -17.11
C THR A 144 -17.06 20.06 -16.33
N GLN A 145 -15.87 20.37 -16.82
CA GLN A 145 -14.63 20.18 -16.07
C GLN A 145 -14.10 21.56 -15.71
N ASP A 146 -13.91 21.80 -14.42
CA ASP A 146 -13.50 23.11 -13.88
C ASP A 146 -11.97 23.22 -13.79
N SER A 147 -11.29 22.10 -13.50
CA SER A 147 -9.84 22.05 -13.48
C SER A 147 -9.33 20.68 -13.88
N ILE A 148 -8.05 20.61 -14.24
CA ILE A 148 -7.33 19.39 -14.55
C ILE A 148 -6.03 19.40 -13.74
N ASP A 149 -5.85 18.37 -12.91
CA ASP A 149 -4.57 18.11 -12.26
C ASP A 149 -3.74 17.15 -13.10
N ILE A 150 -2.56 17.59 -13.52
CA ILE A 150 -1.53 16.72 -14.10
C ILE A 150 -0.61 16.29 -12.96
N ARG A 151 -0.51 14.98 -12.74
CA ARG A 151 0.17 14.43 -11.57
C ARG A 151 1.24 13.44 -11.96
N ASP A 152 2.45 13.72 -11.52
CA ASP A 152 3.59 12.82 -11.62
C ASP A 152 3.92 12.25 -10.25
N TYR A 153 3.95 10.93 -10.14
CA TYR A 153 4.39 10.24 -8.92
C TYR A 153 5.62 9.40 -9.20
N ARG A 154 6.70 9.63 -8.45
CA ARG A 154 7.90 8.80 -8.49
C ARG A 154 8.09 8.10 -7.16
N TYR A 155 7.73 6.82 -7.11
CA TYR A 155 7.93 5.95 -5.94
C TYR A 155 9.24 5.17 -5.98
N TYR A 156 9.94 5.14 -4.84
CA TYR A 156 11.12 4.34 -4.57
C TYR A 156 10.73 3.33 -3.48
N ARG A 157 10.39 2.11 -3.90
CA ARG A 157 9.98 1.06 -2.99
C ARG A 157 11.11 0.07 -2.83
N SER A 158 11.55 -0.17 -1.60
CA SER A 158 12.50 -1.22 -1.30
C SER A 158 11.94 -2.09 -0.19
N ARG A 159 12.04 -3.39 -0.39
CA ARG A 159 11.69 -4.40 0.58
C ARG A 159 12.82 -5.39 0.67
N TRP A 160 13.18 -5.73 1.89
CA TRP A 160 13.95 -6.93 2.11
C TRP A 160 13.31 -7.73 3.23
N GLY A 161 13.56 -9.02 3.20
CA GLY A 161 13.04 -9.92 4.21
C GLY A 161 13.90 -11.15 4.35
N LEU A 162 13.86 -11.70 5.55
CA LEU A 162 14.57 -12.90 5.97
C LEU A 162 13.57 -13.78 6.71
N ALA A 163 13.57 -15.07 6.40
CA ALA A 163 12.91 -16.06 7.24
C ALA A 163 13.85 -17.23 7.50
N GLY A 164 13.64 -17.86 8.64
CA GLY A 164 14.35 -19.07 8.97
C GLY A 164 13.50 -19.99 9.83
N SER A 165 13.71 -21.28 9.67
CA SER A 165 13.13 -22.31 10.52
C SER A 165 14.22 -23.29 10.94
N ALA A 166 14.25 -23.62 12.22
CA ALA A 166 14.98 -24.76 12.74
C ALA A 166 14.00 -25.68 13.45
N ASP A 167 14.06 -26.98 13.18
CA ASP A 167 13.20 -27.96 13.82
C ASP A 167 13.95 -29.24 14.18
N TYR A 168 13.46 -29.94 15.21
CA TYR A 168 14.02 -31.22 15.64
C TYR A 168 12.90 -32.23 15.91
N LYS A 169 12.92 -33.35 15.18
CA LYS A 169 11.97 -34.47 15.33
C LYS A 169 12.32 -35.32 16.56
N LEU A 170 11.35 -35.47 17.46
CA LEU A 170 11.40 -36.18 18.74
C LEU A 170 10.39 -37.34 18.74
N GLY A 171 10.73 -38.47 18.10
CA GLY A 171 9.79 -39.61 18.02
C GLY A 171 8.45 -39.17 17.41
N ASP A 172 7.41 -39.14 18.24
CA ASP A 172 6.03 -38.75 17.86
C ASP A 172 5.77 -37.23 17.89
N GLY A 173 6.78 -36.42 18.19
CA GLY A 173 6.68 -34.96 18.24
C GLY A 173 7.82 -34.24 17.51
N SER A 174 7.79 -32.91 17.57
CA SER A 174 8.87 -32.06 17.06
C SER A 174 8.92 -30.76 17.83
N ILE A 175 10.10 -30.24 18.12
CA ILE A 175 10.29 -28.85 18.57
C ILE A 175 10.75 -28.00 17.40
N TYR A 176 10.42 -26.72 17.41
CA TYR A 176 10.77 -25.81 16.33
C TYR A 176 10.96 -24.37 16.81
N VAL A 177 11.78 -23.64 16.06
CA VAL A 177 11.95 -22.20 16.12
C VAL A 177 11.74 -21.67 14.70
N ARG A 178 10.87 -20.68 14.54
CA ARG A 178 10.61 -20.01 13.27
C ARG A 178 10.76 -18.52 13.47
N GLY A 179 11.41 -17.86 12.52
CA GLY A 179 11.61 -16.43 12.52
C GLY A 179 11.27 -15.86 11.15
N LEU A 180 10.63 -14.71 11.15
CA LEU A 180 10.38 -13.89 9.97
C LEU A 180 10.71 -12.45 10.32
N TYR A 181 11.45 -11.78 9.45
CA TYR A 181 11.66 -10.35 9.50
C TYR A 181 11.51 -9.77 8.09
N SER A 182 10.84 -8.63 7.98
CA SER A 182 10.82 -7.86 6.75
C SER A 182 10.81 -6.37 7.05
N ASP A 183 11.57 -5.61 6.27
CA ASP A 183 11.57 -4.15 6.28
C ASP A 183 11.06 -3.67 4.92
N PHE A 184 10.07 -2.78 4.95
CA PHE A 184 9.47 -2.21 3.77
C PHE A 184 9.52 -0.69 3.84
N LYS A 185 10.10 -0.09 2.80
CA LYS A 185 10.22 1.35 2.61
C LYS A 185 9.49 1.74 1.34
N ASN A 186 8.59 2.71 1.46
CA ASN A 186 7.86 3.30 0.36
C ASN A 186 8.03 4.81 0.40
N TYR A 187 9.04 5.25 -0.32
CA TYR A 187 9.31 6.66 -0.50
C TYR A 187 8.74 7.12 -1.83
N GLY A 188 8.41 8.40 -1.95
CA GLY A 188 8.06 8.95 -3.24
C GLY A 188 8.06 10.46 -3.25
N ASP A 189 8.32 10.98 -4.43
CA ASP A 189 8.21 12.39 -4.73
C ASP A 189 6.97 12.53 -5.61
N PHE A 190 6.12 13.53 -5.35
CA PHE A 190 4.97 13.78 -6.20
C PHE A 190 4.86 15.25 -6.57
N TRP A 191 4.49 15.49 -7.83
CA TRP A 191 4.31 16.78 -8.43
C TRP A 191 2.89 16.87 -8.96
N VAL A 192 2.21 17.95 -8.63
CA VAL A 192 0.87 18.25 -9.14
C VAL A 192 0.93 19.61 -9.81
N TYR A 193 0.54 19.64 -11.08
CA TYR A 193 0.33 20.85 -11.83
C TYR A 193 -1.16 20.99 -12.10
N SER A 194 -1.79 21.96 -11.44
CA SER A 194 -3.22 22.21 -11.56
C SER A 194 -3.45 23.30 -12.60
N LEU A 195 -4.22 22.95 -13.62
CA LEU A 195 -4.75 23.85 -14.63
C LEU A 195 -6.21 24.13 -14.31
N ALA A 196 -6.54 25.33 -13.86
CA ALA A 196 -7.92 25.74 -13.67
C ALA A 196 -8.44 26.44 -14.94
N ASP A 197 -9.70 26.18 -15.30
CA ASP A 197 -10.39 26.89 -16.36
C ASP A 197 -10.67 28.33 -15.91
N ASN A 198 -9.85 29.25 -16.39
CA ASN A 198 -9.99 30.67 -16.10
C ASN A 198 -10.76 31.43 -17.18
N THR A 199 -11.45 30.75 -18.11
CA THR A 199 -12.07 31.42 -19.25
C THR A 199 -13.14 32.42 -18.77
N PRO A 200 -12.86 33.74 -18.84
CA PRO A 200 -13.87 34.75 -18.54
C PRO A 200 -14.89 34.83 -19.67
N PHE A 201 -14.69 34.09 -20.77
CA PHE A 201 -15.41 34.26 -22.02
C PHE A 201 -16.92 34.05 -21.88
N PHE A 202 -17.37 33.31 -20.86
CA PHE A 202 -18.80 33.15 -20.57
C PHE A 202 -19.33 34.05 -19.46
N ASN A 203 -18.47 34.69 -18.65
CA ASN A 203 -18.89 35.52 -17.50
C ASN A 203 -18.61 37.02 -17.69
N SER A 204 -17.54 37.40 -18.40
CA SER A 204 -17.15 38.81 -18.64
C SER A 204 -17.74 39.42 -19.91
N LEU A 205 -18.52 38.67 -20.70
CA LEU A 205 -19.25 39.23 -21.83
C LEU A 205 -20.59 39.73 -21.30
N ASN A 206 -20.79 41.04 -21.42
CA ASN A 206 -22.06 41.70 -21.21
C ASN A 206 -23.19 40.81 -21.79
N PRO A 207 -24.26 40.46 -21.05
CA PRO A 207 -25.31 39.52 -21.47
C PRO A 207 -25.91 39.79 -22.86
N SER A 208 -25.69 41.00 -23.40
CA SER A 208 -26.07 41.42 -24.74
C SER A 208 -25.33 40.72 -25.89
N GLN A 209 -24.13 40.16 -25.68
CA GLN A 209 -23.37 39.51 -26.78
C GLN A 209 -23.64 38.01 -26.92
N PHE A 210 -23.98 37.30 -25.84
CA PHE A 210 -24.32 35.87 -25.86
C PHE A 210 -25.38 35.51 -24.80
N PRO A 211 -26.67 35.87 -25.00
CA PRO A 211 -27.73 35.71 -24.00
C PRO A 211 -28.08 34.26 -23.63
N ASN A 212 -27.52 33.28 -24.33
CA ASN A 212 -27.75 31.84 -24.12
C ASN A 212 -26.52 31.10 -23.57
N ALA A 213 -25.48 31.81 -23.15
CA ALA A 213 -24.28 31.21 -22.58
C ALA A 213 -24.57 30.55 -21.21
N PRO A 214 -24.02 29.36 -20.94
CA PRO A 214 -24.12 28.72 -19.63
C PRO A 214 -23.17 29.36 -18.60
N THR A 215 -23.61 29.45 -17.34
CA THR A 215 -22.80 29.91 -16.20
C THR A 215 -22.22 28.70 -15.46
N ILE A 216 -20.94 28.71 -15.11
CA ILE A 216 -20.31 27.59 -14.37
C ILE A 216 -20.52 27.80 -12.87
N LEU A 217 -21.10 26.83 -12.18
CA LEU A 217 -21.61 26.93 -10.82
C LEU A 217 -20.60 26.35 -9.81
N GLY A 218 -19.40 26.94 -9.85
CA GLY A 218 -18.24 26.52 -9.05
C GLY A 218 -17.19 27.63 -8.94
N SER A 219 -17.62 28.88 -8.80
CA SER A 219 -16.82 30.07 -8.41
C SER A 219 -15.32 30.01 -8.75
N ASN A 220 -14.94 30.62 -9.88
CA ASN A 220 -13.58 31.08 -10.18
C ASN A 220 -13.13 32.23 -9.27
N GLY A 221 -13.42 32.17 -7.96
CA GLY A 221 -13.19 33.26 -7.03
C GLY A 221 -13.80 34.59 -7.50
N CYS A 222 -14.83 34.54 -8.35
CA CYS A 222 -15.42 35.73 -8.94
C CYS A 222 -16.43 36.34 -7.99
N SER A 223 -16.20 37.59 -7.59
CA SER A 223 -17.18 38.41 -6.89
C SER A 223 -17.72 39.47 -7.86
N VAL A 224 -19.04 39.58 -7.95
CA VAL A 224 -19.69 40.70 -8.64
C VAL A 224 -19.90 41.81 -7.63
N ASP A 225 -19.31 42.98 -7.88
CA ASP A 225 -19.57 44.16 -7.06
C ASP A 225 -21.04 44.60 -7.26
N PRO A 226 -21.86 44.61 -6.19
CA PRO A 226 -23.29 44.92 -6.28
C PRO A 226 -23.57 46.38 -6.66
N THR A 227 -22.56 47.25 -6.62
CA THR A 227 -22.65 48.69 -6.89
C THR A 227 -22.19 49.05 -8.31
N THR A 228 -21.18 48.35 -8.82
CA THR A 228 -20.59 48.65 -10.13
C THR A 228 -20.93 47.61 -11.19
N THR A 229 -21.53 46.48 -10.80
CA THR A 229 -21.81 45.30 -11.64
C THR A 229 -20.56 44.70 -12.29
N LEU A 230 -19.37 45.15 -11.89
CA LEU A 230 -18.11 44.59 -12.38
C LEU A 230 -17.85 43.26 -11.68
N GLU A 231 -17.54 42.26 -12.49
CA GLU A 231 -17.11 40.96 -12.01
C GLU A 231 -15.58 40.95 -11.83
N THR A 232 -15.15 40.77 -10.60
CA THR A 232 -13.75 40.54 -10.24
C THR A 232 -13.53 39.06 -10.07
N CYS A 233 -13.00 38.40 -11.10
CA CYS A 233 -12.57 37.01 -11.03
C CYS A 233 -11.18 36.87 -10.41
N GLY A 234 -11.10 36.26 -9.24
CA GLY A 234 -9.82 35.78 -8.71
C GLY A 234 -9.30 34.68 -9.61
N ALA A 235 -8.30 34.96 -10.44
CA ALA A 235 -7.73 33.97 -11.34
C ALA A 235 -7.42 32.68 -10.56
N GLY A 236 -8.00 31.56 -10.99
CA GLY A 236 -7.48 30.23 -10.68
C GLY A 236 -6.08 30.14 -11.29
N THR A 237 -5.08 30.68 -10.59
CA THR A 237 -3.71 30.71 -11.11
C THR A 237 -3.23 29.27 -11.26
N PRO A 238 -2.68 28.88 -12.43
CA PRO A 238 -2.00 27.61 -12.56
C PRO A 238 -1.05 27.44 -11.39
N SER A 239 -1.17 26.32 -10.70
CA SER A 239 -0.46 26.11 -9.44
C SER A 239 0.37 24.84 -9.50
N PHE A 240 1.52 24.90 -8.83
CA PHE A 240 2.44 23.79 -8.74
C PHE A 240 2.63 23.41 -7.28
N PHE A 241 2.38 22.14 -6.99
CA PHE A 241 2.53 21.56 -5.68
C PHE A 241 3.51 20.39 -5.71
N VAL A 242 4.37 20.32 -4.71
CA VAL A 242 5.33 19.24 -4.52
C VAL A 242 5.28 18.78 -3.09
N ALA A 243 5.31 17.47 -2.89
CA ALA A 243 5.59 16.91 -1.57
C ALA A 243 6.28 15.55 -1.66
N ASP A 244 6.85 15.18 -0.51
CA ASP A 244 7.58 13.94 -0.33
C ASP A 244 6.77 13.01 0.59
N ARG A 245 6.63 11.76 0.16
CA ARG A 245 6.08 10.67 0.97
C ARG A 245 7.22 9.83 1.50
N ARG A 246 7.24 9.57 2.80
CA ARG A 246 8.25 8.72 3.46
C ARG A 246 7.58 7.72 4.40
N HIS A 247 6.97 6.67 3.86
CA HIS A 247 6.34 5.64 4.67
C HIS A 247 7.30 4.44 4.82
N ASP A 248 7.56 4.02 6.05
CA ASP A 248 8.40 2.90 6.39
C ASP A 248 7.77 2.07 7.50
N PHE A 249 7.88 0.74 7.38
CA PHE A 249 7.49 -0.16 8.45
C PHE A 249 8.25 -1.47 8.34
N ALA A 250 8.50 -2.08 9.49
CA ALA A 250 9.09 -3.40 9.58
C ALA A 250 8.14 -4.35 10.30
N LEU A 251 8.22 -5.62 9.95
CA LEU A 251 7.48 -6.71 10.54
C LEU A 251 8.47 -7.75 11.07
N GLY A 252 8.26 -8.21 12.30
CA GLY A 252 9.06 -9.27 12.90
C GLY A 252 8.18 -10.27 13.64
N SER A 253 8.45 -11.56 13.45
CA SER A 253 7.87 -12.63 14.28
C SER A 253 8.93 -13.65 14.68
N LEU A 254 8.82 -14.14 15.91
CA LEU A 254 9.61 -15.24 16.44
C LEU A 254 8.66 -16.21 17.13
N LEU A 255 8.66 -17.46 16.67
CA LEU A 255 7.82 -18.51 17.22
C LEU A 255 8.72 -19.65 17.71
N ILE A 256 8.53 -20.05 18.96
CA ILE A 256 9.24 -21.16 19.59
C ILE A 256 8.17 -22.13 20.10
N GLY A 257 8.13 -23.35 19.57
CA GLY A 257 7.06 -24.26 19.89
C GLY A 257 7.44 -25.72 19.76
N GLY A 258 6.47 -26.57 20.03
CA GLY A 258 6.60 -28.00 19.84
C GLY A 258 5.26 -28.63 19.52
N LYS A 259 5.24 -29.50 18.52
CA LYS A 259 4.12 -30.39 18.22
C LYS A 259 4.31 -31.69 18.98
N HIS A 260 3.32 -32.08 19.76
CA HIS A 260 3.19 -33.40 20.34
C HIS A 260 1.81 -33.96 19.94
N VAL A 261 1.64 -35.28 19.94
CA VAL A 261 0.35 -35.96 19.63
C VAL A 261 -0.81 -35.46 20.52
N LEU A 262 -0.50 -34.78 21.63
CA LEU A 262 -1.47 -34.31 22.63
C LEU A 262 -1.53 -32.78 22.83
N ALA A 263 -0.63 -31.95 22.24
CA ALA A 263 -0.65 -30.47 22.36
C ALA A 263 0.34 -29.79 21.37
N SER A 264 0.05 -28.54 20.93
CA SER A 264 0.70 -27.92 19.76
C SER A 264 1.62 -26.69 19.97
N THR A 265 1.62 -26.01 21.12
CA THR A 265 2.46 -24.79 21.31
C THR A 265 2.79 -24.49 22.78
N TRP A 266 4.00 -24.00 23.08
CA TRP A 266 4.48 -23.76 24.45
C TRP A 266 4.77 -22.28 24.78
N TYR A 267 5.31 -21.46 23.86
CA TYR A 267 5.59 -20.04 24.10
C TYR A 267 5.46 -19.18 22.83
N LEU A 268 5.08 -17.90 22.97
CA LEU A 268 4.82 -16.98 21.86
C LEU A 268 5.42 -15.59 22.17
N GLY A 269 6.15 -15.00 21.21
CA GLY A 269 6.64 -13.62 21.31
C GLY A 269 6.60 -12.91 19.96
N THR A 270 5.72 -11.92 19.81
CA THR A 270 5.68 -11.04 18.64
C THR A 270 6.11 -9.63 19.03
N SER A 271 6.97 -9.02 18.22
CA SER A 271 7.38 -7.62 18.43
C SER A 271 7.33 -6.87 17.11
N LEU A 272 6.49 -5.84 17.04
CA LEU A 272 6.70 -4.72 16.12
C LEU A 272 7.74 -3.81 16.77
N LEU A 273 8.82 -3.52 16.04
CA LEU A 273 9.69 -2.41 16.40
C LEU A 273 9.10 -1.14 15.75
N PRO A 274 8.57 -0.18 16.53
CA PRO A 274 8.19 1.10 15.96
C PRO A 274 9.47 1.84 15.56
N VAL A 275 9.66 2.08 14.27
CA VAL A 275 10.53 3.17 13.82
C VAL A 275 9.67 4.42 13.74
N HIS A 276 10.18 5.48 14.36
CA HIS A 276 9.56 6.79 14.49
C HIS A 276 8.83 7.24 13.20
N VAL A 277 7.50 7.17 13.19
CA VAL A 277 6.71 7.99 12.26
C VAL A 277 6.85 9.42 12.76
N ILE A 278 7.81 10.17 12.22
CA ILE A 278 7.77 11.62 12.30
C ILE A 278 6.85 12.05 11.16
N PRO A 279 5.60 12.47 11.42
CA PRO A 279 4.88 13.26 10.44
C PRO A 279 5.61 14.59 10.36
N ARG A 280 6.65 14.69 9.51
CA ARG A 280 7.07 16.01 9.06
C ARG A 280 5.91 16.52 8.22
N LEU A 281 5.17 17.48 8.79
CA LEU A 281 4.23 18.32 8.05
C LEU A 281 4.83 18.58 6.67
N ALA A 282 4.08 18.20 5.63
CA ALA A 282 4.37 18.58 4.27
C ALA A 282 4.52 20.11 4.24
N LYS A 283 5.75 20.61 4.18
CA LYS A 283 6.01 21.99 3.77
C LYS A 283 5.92 22.02 2.25
N GLY A 284 4.71 21.92 1.72
CA GLY A 284 4.44 22.30 0.34
C GLY A 284 4.66 23.81 0.22
N LYS A 285 5.59 24.24 -0.61
CA LYS A 285 5.72 25.64 -1.00
C LYS A 285 4.94 25.81 -2.30
N GLN A 286 3.74 26.36 -2.20
CA GLN A 286 2.97 26.78 -3.38
C GLN A 286 3.73 27.95 -4.00
N ILE A 287 4.34 27.74 -5.18
CA ILE A 287 4.97 28.80 -5.94
C ILE A 287 3.94 29.22 -7.00
N SER A 288 3.14 30.24 -6.68
CA SER A 288 2.32 30.91 -7.69
C SER A 288 3.27 31.75 -8.55
N GLN A 289 3.48 31.36 -9.80
CA GLN A 289 4.15 32.22 -10.77
C GLN A 289 3.09 33.17 -11.33
N ALA A 290 3.08 34.40 -10.84
CA ALA A 290 2.43 35.50 -11.54
C ALA A 290 3.33 35.91 -12.71
N LEU A 291 2.86 35.65 -13.94
CA LEU A 291 3.32 36.33 -15.16
C LEU A 291 2.32 37.44 -15.47
#